data_AF-A0A1A8XMJ8-F1
#
_entry.id   AF-A0A1A8XMJ8-F1
#
_cell.length_a   1.000
_cell.length_b   1.000
_cell.length_c   1.000
_cell.angle_alpha   90.00
_cell.angle_beta   90.00
_cell.angle_gamma   90.00
#
_symmetry.space_group_name_H-M   'P 1'
#
loop_
_entity.id
_entity.type
_entity.pdbx_description
1 polymer ?
#
loop_
_entity_poly.entity_id
_entity_poly.type
_entity_poly.pdbx_seq_one_letter_code
_entity_poly.pdbx_strand_id
1 'polypeptide(L)'
;MTEHSSVVKRYQELELPIRPGTPAFLGGIIQAFKLYAGKPKPGYKLWMNRLPKEILGSLKPVMLKHESDRRLYLPTSNKALPVEIPDFSQLAPLMQEVGKAVFKIEQEDTARITDSGKPWVGNNWTGAQRRMADYRERFDTLAEIVESL
;
A
#
# COMPACT_ATOMS: atom_id res chain seq x y z
N MET A 1 -20.64 -21.14 -1.38
CA MET A 1 -20.31 -20.32 -2.58
C MET A 1 -21.53 -19.65 -3.23
N THR A 2 -22.76 -20.02 -2.87
CA THR A 2 -24.01 -19.48 -3.45
C THR A 2 -24.28 -18.00 -3.13
N GLU A 3 -23.75 -17.50 -2.01
CA GLU A 3 -24.07 -16.17 -1.47
C GLU A 3 -23.41 -15.00 -2.21
N HIS A 4 -22.18 -15.17 -2.74
CA HIS A 4 -21.53 -14.09 -3.49
C HIS A 4 -22.11 -13.93 -4.90
N SER A 5 -22.55 -15.03 -5.54
CA SER A 5 -23.18 -14.97 -6.87
C SER A 5 -24.55 -14.28 -6.85
N SER A 6 -25.31 -14.42 -5.76
CA SER A 6 -26.60 -13.74 -5.60
C SER A 6 -26.43 -12.22 -5.40
N VAL A 7 -25.34 -11.78 -4.77
CA VAL A 7 -24.99 -10.37 -4.61
C VAL A 7 -24.66 -9.70 -5.94
N VAL A 8 -23.90 -10.37 -6.82
CA VAL A 8 -23.56 -9.83 -8.16
C VAL A 8 -24.82 -9.58 -8.98
N LYS A 9 -25.76 -10.54 -9.01
CA LYS A 9 -27.02 -10.39 -9.76
C LYS A 9 -27.82 -9.18 -9.28
N ARG A 10 -27.91 -8.98 -7.97
CA ARG A 10 -28.63 -7.84 -7.39
C ARG A 10 -28.01 -6.50 -7.76
N TYR A 11 -26.68 -6.42 -7.83
CA TYR A 11 -26.01 -5.20 -8.29
C TYR A 11 -26.20 -4.96 -9.80
N GLN A 12 -26.29 -6.01 -10.61
CA GLN A 12 -26.60 -5.89 -12.04
C GLN A 12 -28.03 -5.38 -12.25
N GLU A 13 -28.99 -5.88 -11.47
CA GLU A 13 -30.40 -5.42 -11.47
C GLU A 13 -30.53 -3.94 -11.08
N LEU A 14 -29.58 -3.41 -10.29
CA LEU A 14 -29.51 -2.00 -9.90
C LEU A 14 -28.68 -1.13 -10.86
N GLU A 15 -28.25 -1.69 -12.01
CA GLU A 15 -27.43 -1.00 -13.01
C GLU A 15 -26.13 -0.40 -12.45
N LEU A 16 -25.62 -0.99 -11.36
CA LEU A 16 -24.38 -0.53 -10.74
C LEU A 16 -23.17 -1.01 -11.56
N PRO A 17 -22.10 -0.20 -11.65
CA PRO A 17 -20.91 -0.58 -12.42
C PRO A 17 -20.17 -1.73 -11.71
N ILE A 18 -20.33 -2.95 -12.23
CA ILE A 18 -19.61 -4.14 -11.76
C ILE A 18 -18.48 -4.45 -12.73
N ARG A 19 -17.26 -4.52 -12.22
CA ARG A 19 -16.12 -4.96 -13.04
C ARG A 19 -16.28 -6.45 -13.38
N PRO A 20 -16.10 -6.84 -14.64
CA PRO A 20 -16.14 -8.25 -15.02
C PRO A 20 -14.98 -9.03 -14.38
N GLY A 21 -15.17 -10.33 -14.22
CA GLY A 21 -14.17 -11.25 -13.68
C GLY A 21 -14.40 -11.65 -12.22
N THR A 22 -13.40 -12.29 -11.64
CA THR A 22 -13.43 -12.78 -10.26
C THR A 22 -12.22 -12.24 -9.50
N PRO A 23 -12.37 -11.87 -8.22
CA PRO A 23 -11.24 -11.40 -7.43
C PRO A 23 -10.18 -12.50 -7.35
N ALA A 24 -8.93 -12.11 -7.60
CA ALA A 24 -7.77 -12.97 -7.45
C ALA A 24 -6.78 -12.30 -6.49
N PHE A 25 -6.08 -13.11 -5.70
CA PHE A 25 -5.03 -12.63 -4.83
C PHE A 25 -3.76 -12.34 -5.64
N LEU A 26 -3.40 -11.07 -5.70
CA LEU A 26 -2.25 -10.55 -6.46
C LEU A 26 -0.96 -10.49 -5.62
N GLY A 27 -1.10 -10.50 -4.29
CA GLY A 27 -0.05 -10.22 -3.34
C GLY A 27 -0.56 -9.29 -2.25
N GLY A 28 0.34 -8.87 -1.36
CA GLY A 28 0.03 -7.86 -0.36
C GLY A 28 1.11 -6.79 -0.28
N ILE A 29 0.79 -5.69 0.39
CA ILE A 29 1.74 -4.62 0.69
C ILE A 29 1.82 -4.48 2.21
N ILE A 30 3.01 -4.23 2.74
CA ILE A 30 3.14 -3.84 4.15
C ILE A 30 3.17 -2.33 4.18
N GLN A 31 2.27 -1.72 4.93
CA GLN A 31 2.20 -0.27 5.01
C GLN A 31 2.01 0.23 6.45
N ALA A 32 2.22 1.54 6.65
CA ALA A 32 1.95 2.26 7.89
C ALA A 32 2.74 1.74 9.12
N PHE A 33 3.94 1.20 8.91
CA PHE A 33 4.82 0.81 10.01
C PHE A 33 5.78 1.92 10.42
N LYS A 34 6.12 1.96 11.72
CA LYS A 34 7.02 2.97 12.29
C LYS A 34 8.48 2.57 12.13
N LEU A 35 9.29 3.52 11.70
CA LEU A 35 10.75 3.40 11.67
C LEU A 35 11.39 3.90 12.97
N TYR A 36 12.54 3.35 13.31
CA TYR A 36 13.48 3.85 14.31
C TYR A 36 14.89 3.69 13.74
N ALA A 37 15.66 4.78 13.66
CA ALA A 37 17.00 4.79 13.05
C ALA A 37 17.03 4.13 11.65
N GLY A 38 16.04 4.42 10.81
CA GLY A 38 15.93 3.91 9.45
C GLY A 38 15.49 2.44 9.34
N LYS A 39 15.17 1.77 10.45
CA LYS A 39 14.74 0.36 10.47
C LYS A 39 13.33 0.22 11.05
N PRO A 40 12.50 -0.73 10.58
CA PRO A 40 11.22 -1.01 11.20
C PRO A 40 11.40 -1.35 12.68
N LYS A 41 10.54 -0.82 13.56
CA LYS A 41 10.57 -1.19 14.98
C LYS A 41 10.37 -2.72 15.13
N PRO A 42 10.93 -3.35 16.18
CA PRO A 42 10.94 -4.81 16.33
C PRO A 42 9.56 -5.48 16.17
N GLY A 43 8.50 -4.86 16.70
CA GLY A 43 7.13 -5.37 16.59
C GLY A 43 6.64 -5.46 15.14
N TYR A 44 6.92 -4.46 14.31
CA TYR A 44 6.59 -4.51 12.88
C TYR A 44 7.46 -5.53 12.16
N LYS A 45 8.78 -5.52 12.43
CA LYS A 45 9.72 -6.46 11.81
C LYS A 45 9.32 -7.93 12.04
N LEU A 46 8.78 -8.25 13.21
CA LEU A 46 8.27 -9.59 13.50
C LEU A 46 7.19 -10.00 12.48
N TRP A 47 6.19 -9.14 12.25
CA TRP A 47 5.11 -9.41 11.31
C TRP A 47 5.55 -9.35 9.86
N MET A 48 6.45 -8.43 9.50
CA MET A 48 7.05 -8.34 8.17
C MET A 48 7.74 -9.66 7.78
N ASN A 49 8.34 -10.35 8.75
CA ASN A 49 8.96 -11.66 8.52
C ASN A 49 7.98 -12.84 8.54
N ARG A 50 6.85 -12.72 9.26
CA ARG A 50 5.86 -13.80 9.41
C ARG A 50 4.84 -13.83 8.28
N LEU A 51 4.32 -12.68 7.89
CA LEU A 51 3.24 -12.57 6.89
C LEU A 51 3.59 -13.26 5.56
N PRO A 52 4.78 -13.09 4.95
CA PRO A 52 5.12 -13.82 3.73
C PRO A 52 5.05 -15.34 3.91
N LYS A 53 5.45 -15.86 5.07
CA LYS A 53 5.43 -17.29 5.37
C LYS A 53 4.00 -17.80 5.50
N GLU A 54 3.13 -17.06 6.19
CA GLU A 54 1.72 -17.43 6.32
C GLU A 54 0.96 -17.34 4.98
N ILE A 55 1.26 -16.33 4.16
CA ILE A 55 0.67 -16.23 2.82
C ILE A 55 1.03 -17.47 1.99
N LEU A 56 2.30 -17.86 2.00
CA LEU A 56 2.78 -18.98 1.18
C LEU A 56 2.43 -20.36 1.77
N GLY A 57 2.46 -20.51 3.09
CA GLY A 57 2.26 -21.78 3.78
C GLY A 57 0.80 -22.09 4.14
N SER A 58 -0.04 -21.07 4.30
CA SER A 58 -1.42 -21.22 4.77
C SER A 58 -2.42 -20.71 3.73
N LEU A 59 -2.30 -19.44 3.30
CA LEU A 59 -3.30 -18.82 2.42
C LEU A 59 -3.27 -19.39 0.99
N LYS A 60 -2.08 -19.48 0.39
CA LYS A 60 -1.89 -19.99 -0.97
C LYS A 60 -2.46 -21.42 -1.13
N PRO A 61 -2.15 -22.40 -0.28
CA PRO A 61 -2.72 -23.75 -0.39
C PRO A 61 -4.26 -23.77 -0.34
N VAL A 62 -4.87 -22.94 0.51
CA VAL A 62 -6.34 -22.83 0.59
C VAL A 62 -6.91 -22.27 -0.71
N MET A 63 -6.30 -21.22 -1.27
CA MET A 63 -6.75 -20.64 -2.55
C MET A 63 -6.63 -21.64 -3.70
N LEU A 64 -5.50 -22.36 -3.79
CA LEU A 64 -5.29 -23.39 -4.82
C LEU A 64 -6.27 -24.57 -4.66
N LYS A 65 -6.58 -24.97 -3.43
CA LYS A 65 -7.57 -26.03 -3.13
C LYS A 65 -8.97 -25.68 -3.64
N HIS A 66 -9.32 -24.39 -3.64
CA HIS A 66 -10.64 -23.90 -4.02
C HIS A 66 -10.69 -23.25 -5.41
N GLU A 67 -9.62 -23.37 -6.20
CA GLU A 67 -9.45 -22.64 -7.45
C GLU A 67 -10.48 -23.06 -8.51
N SER A 68 -10.83 -24.34 -8.66
CA SER A 68 -11.78 -24.80 -9.68
C SER A 68 -11.53 -24.13 -11.06
N ASP A 69 -12.56 -23.62 -11.73
CA ASP A 69 -12.46 -22.92 -13.02
C ASP A 69 -11.99 -21.46 -12.91
N ARG A 70 -11.68 -20.97 -11.70
CA ARG A 70 -11.38 -19.56 -11.42
C ARG A 70 -10.00 -19.43 -10.78
N ARG A 71 -9.08 -18.70 -11.41
CA ARG A 71 -7.76 -18.45 -10.81
C ARG A 71 -7.87 -17.51 -9.61
N LEU A 72 -7.77 -18.07 -8.40
CA LEU A 72 -7.88 -17.34 -7.13
C LEU A 72 -6.53 -16.81 -6.64
N TYR A 73 -5.42 -17.38 -7.12
CA TYR A 73 -4.06 -16.98 -6.74
C TYR A 73 -3.25 -16.61 -8.00
N LEU A 74 -3.06 -15.31 -8.22
CA LEU A 74 -2.41 -14.74 -9.40
C LEU A 74 -1.31 -13.77 -8.96
N PRO A 75 -0.21 -14.24 -8.36
CA PRO A 75 0.81 -13.38 -7.81
C PRO A 75 1.45 -12.54 -8.92
N THR A 76 1.53 -11.24 -8.69
CA THR A 76 2.07 -10.26 -9.65
C THR A 76 3.57 -10.03 -9.44
N SER A 77 4.13 -10.69 -8.43
CA SER A 77 5.55 -10.66 -8.09
C SER A 77 5.99 -12.00 -7.52
N ASN A 78 7.29 -12.29 -7.61
CA ASN A 78 7.92 -13.45 -6.98
C ASN A 78 7.87 -13.40 -5.44
N LYS A 79 7.66 -12.21 -4.85
CA LYS A 79 7.49 -12.03 -3.40
C LYS A 79 6.01 -11.87 -3.08
N ALA A 80 5.55 -12.55 -2.01
CA ALA A 80 4.19 -12.38 -1.50
C ALA A 80 3.89 -10.95 -1.04
N LEU A 81 4.91 -10.25 -0.53
CA LEU A 81 4.87 -8.86 -0.11
C LEU A 81 6.03 -8.10 -0.78
N PRO A 82 5.86 -7.62 -2.03
CA PRO A 82 6.97 -7.07 -2.80
C PRO A 82 7.39 -5.66 -2.37
N VAL A 83 6.49 -4.90 -1.72
CA VAL A 83 6.73 -3.50 -1.33
C VAL A 83 6.33 -3.26 0.12
N GLU A 84 7.15 -2.46 0.80
CA GLU A 84 6.98 -2.02 2.17
C GLU A 84 6.94 -0.48 2.17
N ILE A 85 5.89 0.14 2.72
CA ILE A 85 5.73 1.60 2.79
C ILE A 85 5.68 2.03 4.27
N PRO A 86 6.71 2.70 4.81
CA PRO A 86 6.66 3.18 6.18
C PRO A 86 5.61 4.27 6.33
N ASP A 87 5.19 4.55 7.56
CA ASP A 87 4.26 5.65 7.81
C ASP A 87 4.85 7.00 7.37
N PHE A 88 3.99 7.92 6.91
CA PHE A 88 4.44 9.22 6.38
C PHE A 88 4.88 10.22 7.47
N SER A 89 4.81 9.84 8.75
CA SER A 89 5.21 10.69 9.89
C SER A 89 4.60 12.09 9.79
N GLN A 90 5.40 13.15 9.93
CA GLN A 90 4.94 14.54 9.85
C GLN A 90 4.45 14.97 8.45
N LEU A 91 4.71 14.18 7.39
CA LEU A 91 4.17 14.47 6.06
C LEU A 91 2.69 14.04 5.92
N ALA A 92 2.20 13.11 6.75
CA ALA A 92 0.80 12.69 6.73
C ALA A 92 -0.20 13.85 6.96
N PRO A 93 -0.10 14.64 8.05
CA PRO A 93 -1.00 15.77 8.25
C PRO A 93 -0.85 16.83 7.15
N LEU A 94 0.37 17.01 6.63
CA LEU A 94 0.61 17.97 5.56
C LEU A 94 -0.11 17.58 4.27
N MET A 95 -0.05 16.31 3.87
CA MET A 95 -0.80 15.80 2.71
C MET A 95 -2.30 16.04 2.83
N GLN A 96 -2.85 15.88 4.04
CA GLN A 96 -4.27 16.09 4.31
C GLN A 96 -4.63 17.59 4.21
N GLU A 97 -3.76 18.45 4.72
CA GLU A 97 -3.96 19.91 4.70
C GLU A 97 -3.89 20.50 3.29
N VAL A 98 -2.93 20.07 2.45
CA VAL A 98 -2.74 20.64 1.10
C VAL A 98 -3.34 19.81 -0.04
N GLY A 99 -3.87 18.61 0.25
CA GLY A 99 -4.46 17.73 -0.76
C GLY A 99 -3.46 17.19 -1.80
N LYS A 100 -2.16 17.15 -1.47
CA LYS A 100 -1.09 16.68 -2.36
C LYS A 100 -0.61 15.29 -1.96
N ALA A 101 -0.13 14.53 -2.94
CA ALA A 101 0.56 13.26 -2.69
C ALA A 101 1.84 13.49 -1.85
N VAL A 102 2.24 12.49 -1.05
CA VAL A 102 3.38 12.61 -0.11
C VAL A 102 4.67 13.09 -0.77
N PHE A 103 4.89 12.69 -2.02
CA PHE A 103 6.09 12.99 -2.83
C PHE A 103 5.92 14.21 -3.76
N LYS A 104 4.81 14.94 -3.63
CA LYS A 104 4.53 16.21 -4.33
C LYS A 104 4.45 17.40 -3.36
N ILE A 105 4.78 17.19 -2.08
CA ILE A 105 4.86 18.27 -1.10
C ILE A 105 6.04 19.19 -1.45
N GLU A 106 5.77 20.49 -1.46
CA GLU A 106 6.74 21.56 -1.67
C GLU A 106 7.19 22.12 -0.32
N GLN A 107 8.30 22.86 -0.30
CA GLN A 107 8.86 23.37 0.96
C GLN A 107 7.87 24.35 1.61
N GLU A 108 7.24 25.18 0.80
CA GLU A 108 6.30 26.22 1.19
C GLU A 108 5.05 25.63 1.86
N ASP A 109 4.63 24.44 1.45
CA ASP A 109 3.48 23.74 2.05
C ASP A 109 3.70 23.52 3.55
N THR A 110 4.94 23.25 3.97
CA THR A 110 5.27 22.94 5.37
C THR A 110 4.95 24.07 6.34
N ALA A 111 4.81 25.31 5.85
CA ALA A 111 4.35 26.46 6.64
C ALA A 111 2.94 26.27 7.21
N ARG A 112 2.11 25.42 6.58
CA ARG A 112 0.72 25.17 6.99
C ARG A 112 0.58 24.38 8.29
N ILE A 113 1.64 23.67 8.69
CA ILE A 113 1.64 22.80 9.86
C ILE A 113 2.64 23.23 10.93
N THR A 114 3.23 24.42 10.78
CA THR A 114 4.14 25.02 11.76
C THR A 114 3.46 26.17 12.49
N ASP A 115 3.58 26.20 13.81
CA ASP A 115 2.99 27.28 14.64
C ASP A 115 3.51 28.68 14.25
N SER A 116 4.74 28.75 13.74
CA SER A 116 5.36 30.00 13.28
C SER A 116 4.90 30.47 11.91
N GLY A 117 4.15 29.64 11.16
CA GLY A 117 3.76 29.91 9.78
C GLY A 117 4.95 29.96 8.81
N LYS A 118 6.12 29.46 9.21
CA LYS A 118 7.34 29.46 8.38
C LYS A 118 7.61 28.07 7.81
N PRO A 119 8.06 27.98 6.55
CA PRO A 119 8.51 26.72 5.96
C PRO A 119 9.63 26.06 6.77
N TRP A 120 9.69 24.73 6.74
CA TRP A 120 10.83 23.96 7.24
C TRP A 120 12.08 24.33 6.47
N VAL A 121 13.22 24.38 7.17
CA VAL A 121 14.53 24.71 6.59
C VAL A 121 15.60 23.74 7.07
N GLY A 122 16.74 23.74 6.38
CA GLY A 122 17.90 22.93 6.74
C GLY A 122 17.58 21.43 6.83
N ASN A 123 18.09 20.77 7.87
CA ASN A 123 18.00 19.33 8.05
C ASN A 123 16.56 18.79 8.04
N ASN A 124 15.58 19.57 8.52
CA ASN A 124 14.18 19.15 8.54
C ASN A 124 13.63 19.01 7.11
N TRP A 125 13.90 19.99 6.25
CA TRP A 125 13.49 19.96 4.85
C TRP A 125 14.28 18.92 4.04
N THR A 126 15.60 18.90 4.16
CA THR A 126 16.43 17.90 3.46
C THR A 126 16.05 16.47 3.86
N GLY A 127 15.73 16.25 5.15
CA GLY A 127 15.24 14.97 5.64
C GLY A 127 13.86 14.61 5.07
N ALA A 128 12.96 15.59 4.94
CA ALA A 128 11.66 15.40 4.28
C ALA A 128 11.84 15.04 2.79
N GLN A 129 12.70 15.74 2.06
CA GLN A 129 12.98 15.44 0.64
C GLN A 129 13.47 14.01 0.44
N ARG A 130 14.39 13.53 1.29
CA ARG A 130 14.87 12.13 1.23
C ARG A 130 13.73 11.13 1.45
N ARG A 131 12.86 11.39 2.43
CA ARG A 131 11.68 10.54 2.67
C ARG A 131 10.71 10.58 1.50
N MET A 132 10.44 11.75 0.93
CA MET A 132 9.59 11.89 -0.26
C MET A 132 10.12 11.11 -1.47
N ALA A 133 11.43 11.14 -1.68
CA ALA A 133 12.08 10.36 -2.73
C ALA A 133 11.92 8.84 -2.48
N ASP A 134 12.18 8.37 -1.26
CA ASP A 134 11.98 6.96 -0.87
C ASP A 134 10.52 6.52 -1.03
N TYR A 135 9.54 7.36 -0.66
CA TYR A 135 8.13 7.04 -0.91
C TYR A 135 7.82 6.96 -2.40
N ARG A 136 8.31 7.90 -3.21
CA ARG A 136 8.12 7.89 -4.66
C ARG A 136 8.62 6.59 -5.27
N GLU A 137 9.86 6.20 -4.98
CA GLU A 137 10.46 4.96 -5.48
C GLU A 137 9.62 3.73 -5.13
N ARG A 138 9.11 3.65 -3.89
CA ARG A 138 8.23 2.56 -3.45
C ARG A 138 6.90 2.52 -4.21
N PHE A 139 6.31 3.70 -4.48
CA PHE A 139 5.08 3.79 -5.28
C PHE A 139 5.33 3.48 -6.76
N ASP A 140 6.48 3.87 -7.30
CA ASP A 140 6.88 3.54 -8.68
C ASP A 140 7.05 2.02 -8.83
N THR A 141 7.71 1.35 -7.86
CA THR A 141 7.80 -0.12 -7.83
C THR A 141 6.42 -0.78 -7.80
N LEU A 142 5.45 -0.22 -7.06
CA LEU A 142 4.08 -0.74 -7.05
C LEU A 142 3.39 -0.56 -8.41
N ALA A 143 3.57 0.59 -9.04
CA ALA A 143 3.01 0.87 -10.36
C ALA A 143 3.56 -0.12 -11.40
N GLU A 144 4.88 -0.32 -11.43
CA GLU A 144 5.53 -1.29 -12.33
C GLU A 144 4.98 -2.71 -12.18
N ILE A 145 4.77 -3.16 -10.94
CA ILE A 145 4.19 -4.48 -10.67
C ILE A 145 2.78 -4.60 -11.25
N VAL A 146 1.95 -3.57 -11.10
CA VAL A 146 0.56 -3.58 -11.57
C VAL A 146 0.47 -3.41 -13.08
N GLU A 147 1.33 -2.60 -13.69
CA GLU A 147 1.38 -2.36 -15.13
C GLU A 147 1.92 -3.56 -15.93
N SER A 148 2.62 -4.49 -15.27
CA SER A 148 3.10 -5.73 -15.88
C SER A 148 2.03 -6.83 -16.07
N LEU A 149 0.77 -6.55 -15.68
CA LEU A 149 -0.36 -7.49 -15.75
C LEU A 149 -1.14 -7.40 -17.05
#